data_AF-A0A946M434-F1
#
_entry.id   AF-A0A946M434-F1
#
_cell.length_a   1.000
_cell.length_b   1.000
_cell.length_c   1.000
_cell.angle_alpha   90.00
_cell.angle_beta   90.00
_cell.angle_gamma   90.00
#
_symmetry.space_group_name_H-M   'P 1'
#
loop_
_entity.id
_entity.type
_entity.pdbx_description
1 polymer ?
#
loop_
_entity_poly.entity_id
_entity_poly.type
_entity_poly.pdbx_seq_one_letter_code
_entity_poly.pdbx_strand_id
1 'polypeptide(L)'
;MRQVHSPFLLITNTHVLASGTVNTADWIAFNPGNEWTLNKEQQAWNTERSYIGTSLIPINGVDTLPFHDDDGLVEYFTTSDGVKLHRLGGLSEYVSGYGNLDYHVDFSPALPYAPSTMSPGQKNNFSGTATYTFPAYSANYSLSYTSSTELYGIEQVDTVLGSFSSAKVKVEFTITGTIEGTAINSSTSAVFWLVKGLGRVKRWTEHDNQVWVLKSTNIAESSYNQPPIASISALPTVIVETDTLTLDASSSSDPEGKTLSYRWALTDKPAGSTSALSSSNSSIVNIAAGALAGQYQAELTVTDSFQQSDSTSVSWTIYADTDGDRTPDTQDAFPSDGKYSSDSDQDGLPDKWEQEHFSSYTVAGKNNTNWTDTDQDGVDDLTEFTLGTDPNTVD
;
A
#
# COMPACT_ATOMS: atom_id res chain seq x y z
N MET A 1 -1.62 29.10 -26.18
CA MET A 1 -0.83 28.24 -27.08
C MET A 1 -0.57 26.93 -26.33
N ARG A 2 -0.88 25.80 -26.98
CA ARG A 2 -0.61 24.40 -26.63
C ARG A 2 -1.22 23.83 -25.33
N GLN A 3 -2.38 23.19 -25.55
CA GLN A 3 -2.67 21.83 -25.09
C GLN A 3 -1.45 20.91 -25.19
N VAL A 4 -1.26 20.07 -24.18
CA VAL A 4 -0.78 18.70 -24.35
C VAL A 4 -1.78 17.80 -23.61
N HIS A 5 -2.40 16.91 -24.37
CA HIS A 5 -3.27 15.84 -23.92
C HIS A 5 -2.45 14.79 -23.17
N SER A 6 -3.03 14.19 -22.13
CA SER A 6 -2.76 12.81 -21.72
C SER A 6 -3.99 12.25 -20.98
N PRO A 7 -4.16 10.92 -20.99
CA PRO A 7 -5.35 10.30 -21.55
C PRO A 7 -6.45 10.03 -20.53
N PHE A 8 -7.65 9.89 -21.09
CA PHE A 8 -8.83 9.33 -20.42
C PHE A 8 -8.49 8.06 -19.63
N LEU A 9 -8.78 8.08 -18.33
CA LEU A 9 -9.57 7.02 -17.73
C LEU A 9 -10.75 7.66 -17.01
N LEU A 10 -11.81 7.89 -17.78
CA LEU A 10 -13.13 8.10 -17.23
C LEU A 10 -13.63 6.72 -16.79
N ILE A 11 -13.59 6.42 -15.49
CA ILE A 11 -14.56 5.51 -14.89
C ILE A 11 -15.27 6.27 -13.78
N THR A 12 -16.42 6.79 -14.20
CA THR A 12 -17.55 7.21 -13.40
C THR A 12 -17.94 6.13 -12.39
N ASN A 13 -18.11 6.51 -11.12
CA ASN A 13 -19.35 6.28 -10.38
C ASN A 13 -19.28 6.90 -8.96
N THR A 14 -19.18 8.22 -8.91
CA THR A 14 -19.94 8.94 -7.88
C THR A 14 -21.42 8.93 -8.29
N HIS A 15 -22.27 8.55 -7.34
CA HIS A 15 -23.74 8.54 -7.36
C HIS A 15 -24.45 7.48 -8.21
N VAL A 16 -24.90 6.41 -7.54
CA VAL A 16 -26.21 5.81 -7.86
C VAL A 16 -26.97 5.58 -6.55
N LEU A 17 -27.98 6.41 -6.29
CA LEU A 17 -29.04 6.11 -5.33
C LEU A 17 -29.85 4.94 -5.91
N ALA A 18 -29.47 3.71 -5.58
CA ALA A 18 -30.21 2.54 -6.05
C ALA A 18 -31.67 2.60 -5.53
N SER A 19 -32.64 2.38 -6.42
CA SER A 19 -34.04 2.19 -6.01
C SER A 19 -34.19 0.81 -5.35
N GLY A 20 -34.62 0.78 -4.11
CA GLY A 20 -34.92 -0.48 -3.43
C GLY A 20 -35.14 -0.28 -1.94
N THR A 21 -36.12 -1.00 -1.38
CA THR A 21 -36.32 -1.09 0.06
C THR A 21 -35.27 -2.02 0.66
N VAL A 22 -34.53 -1.54 1.66
CA VAL A 22 -33.54 -2.34 2.40
C VAL A 22 -34.24 -3.04 3.56
N ASN A 23 -34.05 -4.35 3.73
CA ASN A 23 -34.31 -5.01 5.00
C ASN A 23 -33.10 -4.79 5.92
N THR A 24 -33.24 -3.94 6.94
CA THR A 24 -32.09 -3.44 7.72
C THR A 24 -31.46 -4.50 8.62
N ALA A 25 -32.19 -5.58 8.93
CA ALA A 25 -31.65 -6.72 9.69
C ALA A 25 -30.53 -7.45 8.94
N ASP A 26 -30.58 -7.51 7.60
CA ASP A 26 -29.57 -8.18 6.78
C ASP A 26 -28.23 -7.40 6.72
N TRP A 27 -28.22 -6.15 7.20
CA TRP A 27 -27.14 -5.20 6.97
C TRP A 27 -26.30 -4.89 8.20
N ILE A 28 -26.67 -5.44 9.36
CA ILE A 28 -26.01 -5.08 10.61
C ILE A 28 -25.11 -6.16 11.23
N ALA A 29 -25.23 -7.43 10.82
CA ALA A 29 -24.34 -8.54 11.22
C ALA A 29 -23.90 -8.52 12.71
N PHE A 30 -24.81 -8.12 13.61
CA PHE A 30 -24.56 -8.11 15.07
C PHE A 30 -24.64 -9.53 15.64
N ASN A 31 -23.77 -10.42 15.18
CA ASN A 31 -23.67 -11.74 15.76
C ASN A 31 -22.98 -11.63 17.13
N PRO A 32 -23.57 -12.20 18.20
CA PRO A 32 -22.97 -12.18 19.52
C PRO A 32 -21.53 -12.73 19.49
N GLY A 33 -20.59 -12.04 20.14
CA GLY A 33 -19.18 -12.41 20.19
C GLY A 33 -18.30 -11.85 19.07
N ASN A 34 -18.87 -11.09 18.12
CA ASN A 34 -18.06 -10.38 17.12
C ASN A 34 -17.28 -9.21 17.77
N GLU A 35 -16.01 -9.04 17.37
CA GLU A 35 -15.15 -7.91 17.73
C GLU A 35 -14.79 -7.11 16.45
N TRP A 36 -14.68 -5.79 16.61
CA TRP A 36 -14.54 -4.80 15.55
C TRP A 36 -13.37 -3.88 15.90
N THR A 37 -12.34 -3.80 15.06
CA THR A 37 -11.16 -2.95 15.31
C THR A 37 -11.04 -1.78 14.34
N LEU A 38 -11.28 -0.57 14.82
CA LEU A 38 -11.17 0.71 14.12
C LEU A 38 -9.77 1.31 14.32
N ASN A 39 -9.01 1.45 13.23
CA ASN A 39 -7.77 2.25 13.23
C ASN A 39 -8.07 3.69 12.79
N LYS A 40 -8.03 4.64 13.73
CA LYS A 40 -8.21 6.07 13.46
C LYS A 40 -6.94 6.66 12.84
N GLU A 41 -6.94 6.76 11.52
CA GLU A 41 -5.91 7.43 10.71
C GLU A 41 -4.51 6.77 10.68
N GLN A 42 -3.75 7.14 9.65
CA GLN A 42 -2.58 6.42 9.11
C GLN A 42 -1.28 6.56 9.93
N GLN A 43 -1.26 7.37 11.00
CA GLN A 43 0.00 7.73 11.67
C GLN A 43 -0.02 7.61 13.20
N ALA A 44 -1.11 7.15 13.80
CA ALA A 44 -1.18 6.89 15.24
C ALA A 44 -1.74 5.50 15.50
N TRP A 45 -1.08 4.76 16.40
CA TRP A 45 -1.49 3.42 16.84
C TRP A 45 -2.68 3.51 17.82
N ASN A 46 -3.69 4.32 17.54
CA ASN A 46 -4.94 4.36 18.31
C ASN A 46 -5.93 3.34 17.70
N THR A 47 -5.70 2.09 18.08
CA THR A 47 -6.61 1.00 17.80
C THR A 47 -7.79 1.07 18.77
N GLU A 48 -8.97 1.38 18.24
CA GLU A 48 -10.26 1.29 18.95
C GLU A 48 -10.87 -0.09 18.65
N ARG A 49 -11.09 -0.92 19.67
CA ARG A 49 -11.86 -2.17 19.65
C ARG A 49 -13.28 -2.02 20.21
N SER A 50 -14.27 -2.09 19.33
CA SER A 50 -15.65 -2.32 19.75
C SER A 50 -15.99 -3.82 19.75
N TYR A 51 -16.83 -4.31 20.66
CA TYR A 51 -17.26 -5.72 20.64
C TYR A 51 -18.72 -5.92 21.02
N ILE A 52 -19.31 -6.99 20.51
CA ILE A 52 -20.70 -7.39 20.79
C ILE A 52 -20.67 -8.47 21.86
N GLY A 53 -21.30 -8.22 23.00
CA GLY A 53 -21.39 -9.19 24.07
C GLY A 53 -22.14 -10.46 23.65
N THR A 54 -21.84 -11.55 24.34
CA THR A 54 -22.44 -12.87 24.08
C THR A 54 -23.71 -13.13 24.89
N SER A 55 -23.96 -12.32 25.92
CA SER A 55 -25.07 -12.49 26.86
C SER A 55 -26.15 -11.45 26.60
N LEU A 56 -27.39 -11.92 26.50
CA LEU A 56 -28.56 -11.05 26.40
C LEU A 56 -28.87 -10.40 27.75
N ILE A 57 -29.19 -9.11 27.72
CA ILE A 57 -29.55 -8.30 28.88
C ILE A 57 -30.97 -7.77 28.67
N PRO A 58 -31.94 -8.11 29.52
CA PRO A 58 -33.31 -7.66 29.34
C PRO A 58 -33.48 -6.19 29.75
N ILE A 59 -33.92 -5.35 28.82
CA ILE A 59 -34.26 -3.93 29.04
C ILE A 59 -35.73 -3.73 28.68
N ASN A 60 -36.53 -3.18 29.60
CA ASN A 60 -37.97 -2.97 29.41
C ASN A 60 -38.73 -4.23 28.93
N GLY A 61 -38.31 -5.41 29.41
CA GLY A 61 -38.91 -6.70 29.04
C GLY A 61 -38.48 -7.26 27.68
N VAL A 62 -37.50 -6.64 27.02
CA VAL A 62 -36.96 -7.07 25.74
C VAL A 62 -35.50 -7.48 25.90
N ASP A 63 -35.12 -8.66 25.43
CA ASP A 63 -33.73 -9.12 25.45
C ASP A 63 -32.88 -8.29 24.47
N THR A 64 -31.77 -7.72 24.97
CA THR A 64 -30.88 -6.85 24.20
C THR A 64 -29.45 -7.37 24.19
N LEU A 65 -28.69 -7.05 23.13
CA LEU A 65 -27.27 -7.33 23.03
C LEU A 65 -26.46 -6.06 23.39
N PRO A 66 -25.48 -6.15 24.31
CA PRO A 66 -24.60 -5.03 24.60
C PRO A 66 -23.53 -4.89 23.52
N PHE A 67 -23.35 -3.67 23.03
CA PHE A 67 -22.29 -3.23 22.15
C PHE A 67 -21.37 -2.30 22.94
N HIS A 68 -20.11 -2.70 23.09
CA HIS A 68 -19.12 -1.96 23.84
C HIS A 68 -18.28 -1.12 22.87
N ASP A 69 -18.15 0.17 23.15
CA ASP A 69 -17.25 1.09 22.45
C ASP A 69 -16.00 1.35 23.32
N ASP A 70 -14.88 1.73 22.69
CA ASP A 70 -13.61 1.97 23.39
C ASP A 70 -13.64 3.19 24.30
N ASP A 71 -14.56 4.10 24.00
CA ASP A 71 -14.82 5.29 24.82
C ASP A 71 -15.50 4.92 26.17
N GLY A 72 -15.68 3.62 26.46
CA GLY A 72 -16.28 3.09 27.69
C GLY A 72 -17.82 3.08 27.68
N LEU A 73 -18.42 3.61 26.62
CA LEU A 73 -19.86 3.68 26.42
C LEU A 73 -20.39 2.31 25.94
N VAL A 74 -21.51 1.87 26.52
CA VAL A 74 -22.17 0.62 26.16
C VAL A 74 -23.58 0.91 25.65
N GLU A 75 -23.85 0.49 24.42
CA GLU A 75 -25.15 0.62 23.79
C GLU A 75 -25.87 -0.74 23.79
N TYR A 76 -27.18 -0.78 24.04
CA TYR A 76 -27.94 -2.03 24.15
C TYR A 76 -29.00 -2.12 23.06
N PHE A 77 -28.86 -3.09 22.15
CA PHE A 77 -29.65 -3.14 20.92
C PHE A 77 -30.51 -4.40 20.76
N THR A 78 -31.54 -4.28 19.92
CA THR A 78 -32.24 -5.40 19.28
C THR A 78 -32.16 -5.30 17.76
N THR A 79 -32.28 -6.44 17.09
CA THR A 79 -32.17 -6.56 15.62
C THR A 79 -33.37 -7.24 14.94
N SER A 80 -34.29 -7.84 15.71
CA SER A 80 -35.37 -8.69 15.19
C SER A 80 -36.42 -7.97 14.35
N ASP A 81 -36.43 -6.64 14.32
CA ASP A 81 -37.32 -5.80 13.52
C ASP A 81 -36.66 -4.43 13.26
N GLY A 82 -35.46 -4.49 12.66
CA GLY A 82 -34.57 -3.35 12.52
C GLY A 82 -33.73 -3.13 13.78
N VAL A 83 -32.96 -2.04 13.79
CA VAL A 83 -31.95 -1.75 14.80
C VAL A 83 -32.47 -0.69 15.75
N LYS A 84 -32.71 -1.11 16.98
CA LYS A 84 -33.34 -0.27 18.01
C LYS A 84 -32.46 -0.24 19.25
N LEU A 85 -32.13 0.95 19.70
CA LEU A 85 -31.38 1.24 20.91
C LEU A 85 -32.36 1.30 22.10
N HIS A 86 -32.17 0.41 23.06
CA HIS A 86 -33.00 0.36 24.28
C HIS A 86 -32.35 1.11 25.43
N ARG A 87 -31.03 1.05 25.55
CA ARG A 87 -30.28 1.71 26.62
C ARG A 87 -28.94 2.26 26.13
N LEU A 88 -28.56 3.44 26.61
CA LEU A 88 -27.17 3.92 26.64
C LEU A 88 -26.65 3.83 28.08
N GLY A 89 -25.61 3.04 28.31
CA GLY A 89 -25.01 2.83 29.62
C GLY A 89 -23.49 3.05 29.61
N GLY A 90 -22.86 2.94 30.78
CA GLY A 90 -21.43 3.24 30.94
C GLY A 90 -21.12 4.73 30.90
N LEU A 91 -22.12 5.59 31.16
CA LEU A 91 -21.96 7.03 31.20
C LEU A 91 -21.64 7.47 32.63
N SER A 92 -20.71 8.41 32.78
CA SER A 92 -20.39 9.02 34.08
C SER A 92 -20.34 10.54 33.93
N GLU A 93 -20.98 11.27 34.83
CA GLU A 93 -20.94 12.74 34.83
C GLU A 93 -20.71 13.29 36.23
N TYR A 94 -19.94 14.37 36.31
CA TYR A 94 -19.65 15.03 37.58
C TYR A 94 -20.82 15.91 38.00
N VAL A 95 -21.38 15.64 39.17
CA VAL A 95 -22.42 16.47 39.78
C VAL A 95 -21.85 17.11 41.04
N SER A 96 -21.91 18.44 41.10
CA SER A 96 -21.42 19.22 42.26
C SER A 96 -22.08 18.76 43.56
N GLY A 97 -21.27 18.41 44.55
CA GLY A 97 -21.74 17.90 45.86
C GLY A 97 -21.95 16.38 45.92
N TYR A 98 -21.97 15.69 44.78
CA TYR A 98 -22.21 14.25 44.68
C TYR A 98 -21.04 13.48 44.04
N GLY A 99 -20.17 14.15 43.28
CA GLY A 99 -19.02 13.53 42.60
C GLY A 99 -19.38 12.98 41.23
N ASN A 100 -18.58 12.04 40.72
CA ASN A 100 -18.86 11.35 39.46
C ASN A 100 -19.96 10.33 39.66
N LEU A 101 -21.05 10.47 38.93
CA LEU A 101 -22.21 9.61 39.02
C LEU A 101 -22.38 8.82 37.74
N ASP A 102 -22.44 7.51 37.90
CA ASP A 102 -22.81 6.63 36.80
C ASP A 102 -24.29 6.75 36.52
N TYR A 103 -24.64 6.83 35.24
CA TYR A 103 -26.01 6.84 34.79
C TYR A 103 -26.20 6.03 33.52
N HIS A 104 -27.45 5.69 33.25
CA HIS A 104 -27.87 5.16 31.98
C HIS A 104 -29.18 5.80 31.53
N VAL A 105 -29.44 5.70 30.24
CA VAL A 105 -30.60 6.27 29.59
C VAL A 105 -31.40 5.14 28.96
N ASP A 106 -32.62 4.91 29.46
CA ASP A 106 -33.55 3.91 28.93
C ASP A 106 -34.58 4.54 28.01
N PHE A 107 -34.66 4.09 26.77
CA PHE A 107 -35.59 4.59 25.78
C PHE A 107 -36.89 3.79 25.78
N SER A 108 -38.03 4.51 25.83
CA SER A 108 -39.37 3.93 25.74
C SER A 108 -40.26 4.77 24.81
N PRO A 109 -40.66 4.26 23.62
CA PRO A 109 -40.15 3.02 23.02
C PRO A 109 -38.65 3.12 22.71
N ALA A 110 -38.02 1.99 22.40
CA ALA A 110 -36.61 1.96 21.97
C ALA A 110 -36.38 2.87 20.77
N LEU A 111 -35.25 3.60 20.76
CA LEU A 111 -34.87 4.55 19.73
C LEU A 111 -34.46 3.79 18.44
N PRO A 112 -35.20 3.90 17.33
CA PRO A 112 -34.91 3.13 16.13
C PRO A 112 -33.83 3.82 15.29
N TYR A 113 -32.61 3.29 15.37
CA TYR A 113 -31.50 3.68 14.49
C TYR A 113 -31.77 3.30 13.05
N ALA A 114 -32.49 2.20 12.80
CA ALA A 114 -32.96 1.81 11.48
C ALA A 114 -34.23 0.95 11.62
N PRO A 115 -35.40 1.36 11.11
CA PRO A 115 -36.58 0.48 11.09
C PRO A 115 -36.36 -0.74 10.19
N SER A 116 -37.16 -1.79 10.32
CA SER A 116 -36.99 -3.06 9.58
C SER A 116 -36.91 -2.88 8.07
N THR A 117 -37.58 -1.87 7.52
CA THR A 117 -37.44 -1.50 6.12
C THR A 117 -37.22 0.00 5.94
N MET A 118 -36.35 0.37 4.99
CA MET A 118 -36.11 1.76 4.62
C MET A 118 -35.96 1.92 3.11
N SER A 119 -36.44 3.03 2.57
CA SER A 119 -36.20 3.45 1.19
C SER A 119 -35.34 4.73 1.17
N PRO A 120 -34.46 4.93 0.17
CA PRO A 120 -33.70 6.17 0.05
C PRO A 120 -34.60 7.42 0.07
N GLY A 121 -34.19 8.43 0.86
CA GLY A 121 -34.96 9.65 1.11
C GLY A 121 -36.12 9.50 2.10
N GLN A 122 -36.41 8.30 2.59
CA GLN A 122 -37.43 8.09 3.63
C GLN A 122 -36.92 8.60 4.97
N LYS A 123 -37.59 9.61 5.51
CA LYS A 123 -37.38 10.12 6.87
C LYS A 123 -38.48 9.59 7.79
N ASN A 124 -38.09 8.82 8.79
CA ASN A 124 -39.01 8.32 9.82
C ASN A 124 -38.78 9.11 11.11
N ASN A 125 -39.83 9.70 11.66
CA ASN A 125 -39.74 10.47 12.90
C ASN A 125 -40.30 9.65 14.06
N PHE A 126 -39.65 9.75 15.21
CA PHE A 126 -40.02 9.03 16.42
C PHE A 126 -39.97 9.97 17.62
N SER A 127 -40.74 9.63 18.63
CA SER A 127 -40.73 10.36 19.90
C SER A 127 -41.09 9.40 21.02
N GLY A 128 -40.61 9.69 22.21
CA GLY A 128 -40.91 8.90 23.38
C GLY A 128 -40.34 9.53 24.63
N THR A 129 -40.18 8.69 25.64
CA THR A 129 -39.54 9.06 26.90
C THR A 129 -38.19 8.38 27.02
N ALA A 130 -37.20 9.12 27.50
CA ALA A 130 -35.90 8.63 27.89
C ALA A 130 -35.78 8.76 29.41
N THR A 131 -35.64 7.65 30.12
CA THR A 131 -35.48 7.64 31.57
C THR A 131 -33.99 7.68 31.91
N TYR A 132 -33.56 8.78 32.52
CA TYR A 132 -32.22 8.94 33.07
C TYR A 132 -32.20 8.39 34.48
N THR A 133 -31.44 7.33 34.68
CA THR A 133 -31.35 6.62 35.96
C THR A 133 -29.98 6.86 36.56
N PHE A 134 -29.93 7.34 37.80
CA PHE A 134 -28.73 7.42 38.63
C PHE A 134 -28.80 6.33 39.71
N PRO A 135 -28.21 5.13 39.47
CA PRO A 135 -28.38 3.99 40.36
C PRO A 135 -27.86 4.27 41.78
N ALA A 136 -26.77 5.03 41.89
CA ALA A 136 -26.16 5.39 43.17
C ALA A 136 -27.12 6.11 44.14
N TYR A 137 -28.16 6.79 43.61
CA TYR A 137 -29.14 7.53 44.41
C TYR A 137 -30.57 7.04 44.23
N SER A 138 -30.79 5.96 43.48
CA SER A 138 -32.14 5.48 43.15
C SER A 138 -33.03 6.59 42.55
N ALA A 139 -32.42 7.52 41.82
CA ALA A 139 -33.11 8.66 41.22
C ALA A 139 -33.36 8.41 39.73
N ASN A 140 -34.57 8.72 39.27
CA ASN A 140 -35.00 8.57 37.88
C ASN A 140 -35.63 9.88 37.39
N TYR A 141 -35.18 10.36 36.24
CA TYR A 141 -35.73 11.54 35.57
C TYR A 141 -36.28 11.14 34.22
N SER A 142 -37.55 11.48 33.98
CA SER A 142 -38.19 11.24 32.69
C SER A 142 -38.02 12.45 31.80
N LEU A 143 -37.31 12.27 30.69
CA LEU A 143 -37.13 13.26 29.64
C LEU A 143 -37.94 12.84 28.41
N SER A 144 -38.38 13.81 27.63
CA SER A 144 -38.94 13.55 26.30
C SER A 144 -37.82 13.53 25.27
N TYR A 145 -37.85 12.58 24.35
CA TYR A 145 -36.98 12.61 23.19
C TYR A 145 -37.80 12.70 21.90
N THR A 146 -37.20 13.33 20.89
CA THR A 146 -37.61 13.20 19.50
C THR A 146 -36.41 12.73 18.70
N SER A 147 -36.65 12.00 17.63
CA SER A 147 -35.60 11.57 16.72
C SER A 147 -36.12 11.46 15.31
N SER A 148 -35.20 11.48 14.36
CA SER A 148 -35.51 11.15 12.98
C SER A 148 -34.40 10.31 12.38
N THR A 149 -34.80 9.31 11.61
CA THR A 149 -33.89 8.40 10.93
C THR A 149 -34.15 8.49 9.44
N GLU A 150 -33.10 8.80 8.67
CA GLU A 150 -33.14 8.99 7.23
C GLU A 150 -32.12 8.07 6.54
N LEU A 151 -32.59 7.27 5.58
CA LEU A 151 -31.71 6.53 4.68
C LEU A 151 -31.37 7.45 3.50
N TYR A 152 -30.13 7.90 3.42
CA TYR A 152 -29.69 8.77 2.32
C TYR A 152 -29.65 8.00 1.00
N GLY A 153 -29.14 6.77 1.06
CA GLY A 153 -28.99 5.93 -0.12
C GLY A 153 -28.25 4.65 0.17
N ILE A 154 -28.23 3.80 -0.85
CA ILE A 154 -27.40 2.61 -0.93
C ILE A 154 -26.35 2.88 -2.00
N GLU A 155 -25.10 2.59 -1.70
CA GLU A 155 -24.00 2.62 -2.66
C GLU A 155 -23.30 1.26 -2.69
N GLN A 156 -22.68 0.95 -3.83
CA GLN A 156 -21.68 -0.10 -3.87
C GLN A 156 -20.35 0.52 -3.51
N VAL A 157 -19.71 -0.05 -2.52
CA VAL A 157 -18.37 0.29 -2.10
C VAL A 157 -17.48 -0.86 -2.52
N ASP A 158 -16.76 -0.66 -3.63
CA ASP A 158 -15.69 -1.57 -3.99
C ASP A 158 -14.60 -1.48 -2.94
N THR A 159 -13.87 -2.55 -2.67
CA THR A 159 -12.72 -2.53 -1.77
C THR A 159 -11.73 -3.57 -2.25
N VAL A 160 -10.52 -3.59 -1.69
CA VAL A 160 -9.59 -4.71 -1.91
C VAL A 160 -10.19 -6.04 -1.44
N LEU A 161 -11.20 -6.02 -0.57
CA LEU A 161 -11.93 -7.19 -0.06
C LEU A 161 -13.15 -7.56 -0.91
N GLY A 162 -13.37 -6.87 -2.04
CA GLY A 162 -14.53 -7.04 -2.91
C GLY A 162 -15.55 -5.91 -2.77
N SER A 163 -16.64 -6.05 -3.52
CA SER A 163 -17.72 -5.06 -3.58
C SER A 163 -18.75 -5.30 -2.47
N PHE A 164 -18.97 -4.28 -1.67
CA PHE A 164 -19.95 -4.31 -0.59
C PHE A 164 -21.09 -3.34 -0.85
N SER A 165 -22.30 -3.80 -0.60
CA SER A 165 -23.44 -2.89 -0.55
C SER A 165 -23.43 -2.17 0.80
N SER A 166 -23.38 -0.84 0.77
CA SER A 166 -23.37 0.04 1.94
C SER A 166 -24.58 0.97 1.94
N ALA A 167 -25.24 1.13 3.08
CA ALA A 167 -26.40 1.99 3.27
C ALA A 167 -26.08 3.13 4.24
N LYS A 168 -26.20 4.38 3.79
CA LYS A 168 -25.92 5.58 4.60
C LYS A 168 -27.13 6.01 5.38
N VAL A 169 -27.08 5.93 6.70
CA VAL A 169 -28.18 6.31 7.59
C VAL A 169 -27.77 7.49 8.44
N LYS A 170 -28.62 8.51 8.51
CA LYS A 170 -28.49 9.63 9.43
C LYS A 170 -29.55 9.50 10.51
N VAL A 171 -29.14 9.68 11.76
CA VAL A 171 -30.04 9.79 12.91
C VAL A 171 -29.85 11.17 13.52
N GLU A 172 -30.93 11.92 13.60
CA GLU A 172 -31.02 13.16 14.37
C GLU A 172 -31.77 12.83 15.66
N PHE A 173 -31.29 13.31 16.78
CA PHE A 173 -31.85 13.02 18.09
C PHE A 173 -31.87 14.30 18.92
N THR A 174 -32.98 14.55 19.58
CA THR A 174 -33.16 15.66 20.51
C THR A 174 -33.76 15.13 21.79
N ILE A 175 -33.18 15.52 22.93
CA ILE A 175 -33.72 15.23 24.25
C ILE A 175 -34.02 16.51 25.00
N THR A 176 -35.20 16.53 25.62
CA THR A 176 -35.75 17.69 26.32
C THR A 176 -36.38 17.29 27.65
N GLY A 177 -36.30 18.16 28.64
CA GLY A 177 -37.00 17.98 29.91
C GLY A 177 -36.26 18.67 31.04
N THR A 178 -36.28 18.09 32.23
CA THR A 178 -35.64 18.69 33.41
C THR A 178 -35.04 17.61 34.31
N ILE A 179 -33.80 17.81 34.74
CA ILE A 179 -33.12 16.99 35.75
C ILE A 179 -32.77 17.92 36.90
N GLU A 180 -33.24 17.61 38.13
CA GLU A 180 -32.97 18.43 39.33
C GLU A 180 -33.23 19.94 39.12
N GLY A 181 -34.33 20.28 38.46
CA GLY A 181 -34.68 21.68 38.15
C GLY A 181 -33.90 22.33 37.00
N THR A 182 -32.87 21.65 36.47
CA THR A 182 -32.09 22.12 35.31
C THR A 182 -32.75 21.67 34.02
N ALA A 183 -33.09 22.63 33.15
CA ALA A 183 -33.66 22.33 31.85
C ALA A 183 -32.64 21.64 30.93
N ILE A 184 -33.04 20.51 30.36
CA ILE A 184 -32.30 19.81 29.31
C ILE A 184 -32.96 20.13 27.98
N ASN A 185 -32.16 20.55 27.00
CA ASN A 185 -32.55 20.70 25.60
C ASN A 185 -31.29 20.51 24.74
N SER A 186 -30.98 19.26 24.44
CA SER A 186 -29.78 18.88 23.71
C SER A 186 -30.17 18.17 22.43
N SER A 187 -29.47 18.47 21.34
CA SER A 187 -29.66 17.80 20.05
C SER A 187 -28.33 17.34 19.49
N THR A 188 -28.32 16.17 18.85
CA THR A 188 -27.17 15.60 18.18
C THR A 188 -27.57 14.98 16.84
N SER A 189 -26.59 14.80 15.97
CA SER A 189 -26.75 14.14 14.68
C SER A 189 -25.60 13.17 14.49
N ALA A 190 -25.93 11.93 14.16
CA ALA A 190 -24.97 10.89 13.81
C ALA A 190 -25.22 10.40 12.38
N VAL A 191 -24.15 10.12 11.64
CA VAL A 191 -24.21 9.42 10.35
C VAL A 191 -23.42 8.12 10.50
N PHE A 192 -24.01 7.02 10.09
CA PHE A 192 -23.35 5.72 10.06
C PHE A 192 -23.69 4.98 8.78
N TRP A 193 -22.84 4.01 8.45
CA TRP A 193 -22.99 3.15 7.29
C TRP A 193 -23.35 1.75 7.75
N LEU A 194 -24.35 1.13 7.12
CA LEU A 194 -24.67 -0.28 7.32
C LEU A 194 -24.13 -1.05 6.13
N VAL A 195 -23.33 -2.08 6.36
CA VAL A 195 -22.71 -2.85 5.30
C VAL A 195 -23.22 -4.29 5.35
N LYS A 196 -23.81 -4.75 4.24
CA LYS A 196 -24.40 -6.09 4.19
C LYS A 196 -23.37 -7.18 4.54
N GLY A 197 -23.69 -8.00 5.53
CA GLY A 197 -22.79 -9.05 6.05
C GLY A 197 -21.69 -8.58 7.00
N LEU A 198 -21.52 -7.26 7.19
CA LEU A 198 -20.40 -6.66 7.92
C LEU A 198 -20.80 -5.61 8.95
N GLY A 199 -22.04 -5.16 8.98
CA GLY A 199 -22.50 -4.40 10.12
C GLY A 199 -22.37 -2.89 10.06
N ARG A 200 -22.39 -2.26 11.24
CA ARG A 200 -22.29 -0.80 11.39
C ARG A 200 -20.84 -0.36 11.23
N VAL A 201 -20.57 0.46 10.21
CA VAL A 201 -19.28 1.09 9.92
C VAL A 201 -19.38 2.60 10.18
N LYS A 202 -18.49 3.15 11.02
CA LYS A 202 -18.53 4.55 11.47
C LYS A 202 -18.13 5.54 10.35
N ARG A 203 -17.19 5.19 9.45
CA ARG A 203 -16.74 6.10 8.37
C ARG A 203 -16.05 5.34 7.22
N TRP A 204 -16.29 5.79 5.99
CA TRP A 204 -15.40 5.58 4.84
C TRP A 204 -14.45 6.79 4.75
N THR A 205 -13.14 6.57 4.69
CA THR A 205 -12.17 7.67 4.51
C THR A 205 -11.37 7.42 3.24
N GLU A 206 -11.35 8.42 2.36
CA GLU A 206 -10.62 8.45 1.09
C GLU A 206 -9.13 8.70 1.37
N HIS A 207 -8.24 7.95 0.70
CA HIS A 207 -6.81 8.24 0.63
C HIS A 207 -6.35 8.03 -0.82
N ASP A 208 -5.74 9.05 -1.43
CA ASP A 208 -5.03 9.02 -2.72
C ASP A 208 -5.72 8.29 -3.89
N ASN A 209 -7.04 8.44 -4.06
CA ASN A 209 -7.83 8.01 -5.23
C ASN A 209 -7.76 6.51 -5.60
N GLN A 210 -7.13 5.64 -4.81
CA GLN A 210 -7.10 4.20 -5.06
C GLN A 210 -7.07 3.47 -3.72
N VAL A 211 -8.03 2.56 -3.54
CA VAL A 211 -8.20 1.61 -2.43
C VAL A 211 -9.17 2.04 -1.33
N TRP A 212 -10.17 1.19 -1.13
CA TRP A 212 -11.11 1.24 -0.03
C TRP A 212 -10.73 0.14 0.96
N VAL A 213 -10.64 0.49 2.24
CA VAL A 213 -10.28 -0.47 3.28
C VAL A 213 -11.45 -0.65 4.22
N LEU A 214 -11.93 -1.89 4.28
CA LEU A 214 -12.84 -2.35 5.31
C LEU A 214 -12.06 -2.37 6.62
N LYS A 215 -12.34 -1.40 7.49
CA LYS A 215 -11.81 -1.38 8.84
C LYS A 215 -12.87 -1.96 9.77
N SER A 216 -12.43 -2.78 10.71
CA SER A 216 -13.27 -3.57 11.61
C SER A 216 -14.06 -4.67 10.88
N THR A 217 -13.57 -5.90 10.88
CA THR A 217 -14.31 -7.06 10.36
C THR A 217 -13.95 -8.29 11.18
N ASN A 218 -14.81 -9.30 11.21
CA ASN A 218 -14.49 -10.62 11.77
C ASN A 218 -13.64 -11.49 10.83
N ILE A 219 -13.21 -10.94 9.69
CA ILE A 219 -12.35 -11.58 8.71
C ILE A 219 -10.91 -11.20 9.07
N ALA A 220 -10.08 -12.18 9.43
CA ALA A 220 -8.69 -11.95 9.79
C ALA A 220 -7.93 -11.31 8.62
N GLU A 221 -7.04 -10.33 8.87
CA GLU A 221 -6.30 -9.66 7.78
C GLU A 221 -5.54 -10.63 6.87
N SER A 222 -5.03 -11.71 7.46
CA SER A 222 -4.34 -12.79 6.75
C SER A 222 -5.21 -13.50 5.70
N SER A 223 -6.54 -13.52 5.87
CA SER A 223 -7.44 -14.22 4.97
C SER A 223 -7.72 -13.47 3.66
N TYR A 224 -7.25 -12.23 3.54
CA TYR A 224 -7.35 -11.42 2.32
C TYR A 224 -6.03 -10.78 1.88
N ASN A 225 -4.94 -11.04 2.59
CA ASN A 225 -3.60 -10.62 2.20
C ASN A 225 -3.25 -11.24 0.84
N GLN A 226 -2.74 -10.43 -0.09
CA GLN A 226 -2.18 -10.91 -1.35
C GLN A 226 -0.67 -11.12 -1.19
N PRO A 227 -0.04 -12.00 -2.00
CA PRO A 227 1.41 -12.09 -1.98
C PRO A 227 2.02 -10.77 -2.47
N PRO A 228 3.24 -10.43 -2.02
CA PRO A 228 3.95 -9.28 -2.53
C PRO A 228 4.30 -9.45 -4.01
N ILE A 229 4.81 -8.40 -4.64
CA ILE A 229 5.31 -8.40 -6.02
C ILE A 229 6.81 -8.17 -5.95
N ALA A 230 7.60 -9.19 -6.30
CA ALA A 230 9.05 -9.12 -6.29
C ALA A 230 9.56 -8.46 -7.58
N SER A 231 10.45 -7.49 -7.43
CA SER A 231 11.05 -6.75 -8.55
C SER A 231 12.55 -6.62 -8.35
N ILE A 232 13.32 -6.76 -9.44
CA ILE A 232 14.78 -6.62 -9.43
C ILE A 232 15.18 -5.68 -10.57
N SER A 233 16.07 -4.73 -10.27
CA SER A 233 16.87 -4.01 -11.26
C SER A 233 18.36 -4.31 -11.06
N ALA A 234 19.12 -4.41 -12.15
CA ALA A 234 20.54 -4.72 -12.15
C ALA A 234 21.31 -3.63 -12.90
N LEU A 235 22.32 -3.04 -12.25
CA LEU A 235 23.16 -1.99 -12.84
C LEU A 235 24.63 -2.14 -12.45
N PRO A 236 25.57 -1.86 -13.37
CA PRO A 236 25.35 -1.45 -14.76
C PRO A 236 24.90 -2.61 -15.68
N THR A 237 24.52 -2.32 -16.93
CA THR A 237 24.02 -3.33 -17.89
C THR A 237 25.13 -4.06 -18.65
N VAL A 238 26.31 -3.44 -18.77
CA VAL A 238 27.54 -4.04 -19.29
C VAL A 238 28.54 -4.00 -18.14
N ILE A 239 29.14 -5.14 -17.85
CA ILE A 239 29.98 -5.37 -16.67
C ILE A 239 31.19 -6.18 -17.13
N VAL A 240 32.38 -5.73 -16.76
CA VAL A 240 33.62 -6.49 -16.91
C VAL A 240 34.09 -7.06 -15.57
N GLU A 241 35.11 -7.92 -15.56
CA GLU A 241 35.57 -8.64 -14.36
C GLU A 241 35.93 -7.73 -13.18
N THR A 242 36.32 -6.48 -13.43
CA THR A 242 36.71 -5.50 -12.41
C THR A 242 35.55 -4.67 -11.85
N ASP A 243 34.36 -4.78 -12.43
CA ASP A 243 33.19 -4.00 -12.03
C ASP A 243 32.43 -4.61 -10.86
N THR A 244 31.66 -3.78 -10.17
CA THR A 244 30.68 -4.21 -9.15
C THR A 244 29.28 -4.09 -9.73
N LEU A 245 28.50 -5.17 -9.66
CA LEU A 245 27.09 -5.17 -10.03
C LEU A 245 26.22 -4.91 -8.79
N THR A 246 25.31 -3.97 -8.88
CA THR A 246 24.26 -3.73 -7.88
C THR A 246 22.94 -4.36 -8.34
N LEU A 247 22.34 -5.16 -7.47
CA LEU A 247 20.98 -5.65 -7.59
C LEU A 247 20.09 -4.91 -6.60
N ASP A 248 19.07 -4.22 -7.10
CA ASP A 248 18.17 -3.38 -6.32
C ASP A 248 16.72 -3.87 -6.44
N ALA A 249 16.17 -4.28 -5.30
CA ALA A 249 14.81 -4.74 -5.11
C ALA A 249 13.90 -3.72 -4.41
N SER A 250 14.33 -2.47 -4.26
CA SER A 250 13.56 -1.39 -3.62
C SER A 250 12.24 -1.05 -4.32
N SER A 251 12.09 -1.48 -5.59
CA SER A 251 10.83 -1.38 -6.34
C SER A 251 9.85 -2.52 -6.06
N SER A 252 10.20 -3.51 -5.23
CA SER A 252 9.27 -4.54 -4.77
C SER A 252 8.17 -3.90 -3.90
N SER A 253 6.96 -4.43 -4.00
CA SER A 253 5.79 -3.82 -3.35
C SER A 253 4.81 -4.87 -2.85
N ASP A 254 4.16 -4.58 -1.74
CA ASP A 254 3.00 -5.33 -1.27
C ASP A 254 1.70 -4.61 -1.67
N PRO A 255 0.70 -5.29 -2.27
CA PRO A 255 -0.55 -4.66 -2.66
C PRO A 255 -1.30 -3.97 -1.51
N GLU A 256 -1.15 -4.48 -0.29
CA GLU A 256 -1.75 -3.92 0.93
C GLU A 256 -0.77 -3.02 1.72
N GLY A 257 0.43 -2.76 1.19
CA GLY A 257 1.45 -1.93 1.83
C GLY A 257 2.09 -2.56 3.06
N LYS A 258 2.09 -3.90 3.19
CA LYS A 258 2.75 -4.62 4.29
C LYS A 258 4.27 -4.51 4.21
N THR A 259 4.90 -4.64 5.38
CA THR A 259 6.36 -4.64 5.50
C THR A 259 6.95 -5.86 4.79
N LEU A 260 7.98 -5.62 3.98
CA LEU A 260 8.66 -6.65 3.20
C LEU A 260 9.98 -7.08 3.83
N SER A 261 10.27 -8.37 3.72
CA SER A 261 11.57 -8.98 3.97
C SER A 261 12.11 -9.60 2.69
N TYR A 262 13.44 -9.59 2.54
CA TYR A 262 14.12 -9.99 1.31
C TYR A 262 14.98 -11.22 1.56
N ARG A 263 15.06 -12.11 0.58
CA ARG A 263 16.00 -13.23 0.56
C ARG A 263 16.58 -13.38 -0.84
N TRP A 264 17.90 -13.29 -0.95
CA TRP A 264 18.62 -13.49 -2.20
C TRP A 264 19.37 -14.81 -2.23
N ALA A 265 19.44 -15.42 -3.42
CA ALA A 265 20.27 -16.57 -3.71
C ALA A 265 20.98 -16.38 -5.07
N LEU A 266 22.29 -16.59 -5.13
CA LEU A 266 23.03 -16.70 -6.39
C LEU A 266 22.86 -18.14 -6.90
N THR A 267 22.00 -18.34 -7.90
CA THR A 267 21.55 -19.65 -8.38
C THR A 267 22.42 -20.20 -9.49
N ASP A 268 23.07 -19.34 -10.26
CA ASP A 268 24.02 -19.73 -11.31
C ASP A 268 25.25 -18.81 -11.33
N LYS A 269 26.41 -19.41 -11.60
CA LYS A 269 27.70 -18.72 -11.76
C LYS A 269 28.73 -19.63 -12.44
N PRO A 270 29.77 -19.08 -13.09
CA PRO A 270 30.81 -19.86 -13.73
C PRO A 270 31.50 -20.85 -12.77
N ALA A 271 31.88 -22.01 -13.30
CA ALA A 271 32.62 -23.01 -12.53
C ALA A 271 33.96 -22.43 -12.03
N GLY A 272 34.26 -22.63 -10.74
CA GLY A 272 35.45 -22.05 -10.10
C GLY A 272 35.29 -20.60 -9.63
N SER A 273 34.21 -19.90 -9.99
CA SER A 273 33.93 -18.55 -9.50
C SER A 273 33.74 -18.54 -7.98
N THR A 274 34.34 -17.56 -7.28
CA THR A 274 34.16 -17.35 -5.84
C THR A 274 33.16 -16.23 -5.53
N SER A 275 32.48 -15.68 -6.55
CA SER A 275 31.52 -14.58 -6.40
C SER A 275 30.42 -14.92 -5.38
N ALA A 276 30.10 -13.94 -4.54
CA ALA A 276 29.04 -13.98 -3.56
C ALA A 276 28.32 -12.63 -3.50
N LEU A 277 27.07 -12.65 -3.04
CA LEU A 277 26.30 -11.44 -2.76
C LEU A 277 26.78 -10.79 -1.45
N SER A 278 26.81 -9.46 -1.39
CA SER A 278 27.22 -8.70 -0.21
C SER A 278 26.33 -8.91 1.02
N SER A 279 25.06 -9.28 0.79
CA SER A 279 24.09 -9.67 1.80
C SER A 279 23.07 -10.62 1.16
N SER A 280 22.37 -11.39 1.98
CA SER A 280 21.27 -12.23 1.54
C SER A 280 19.89 -11.67 1.92
N ASN A 281 19.79 -10.56 2.66
CA ASN A 281 18.53 -10.09 3.24
C ASN A 281 18.30 -8.57 3.18
N SER A 282 19.09 -7.85 2.39
CA SER A 282 18.93 -6.43 2.12
C SER A 282 18.08 -6.21 0.86
N SER A 283 17.38 -5.07 0.76
CA SER A 283 16.70 -4.65 -0.47
C SER A 283 17.69 -4.31 -1.58
N ILE A 284 18.92 -3.93 -1.24
CA ILE A 284 20.00 -3.66 -2.18
C ILE A 284 21.20 -4.54 -1.82
N VAL A 285 21.72 -5.29 -2.80
CA VAL A 285 22.87 -6.18 -2.66
C VAL A 285 23.84 -5.98 -3.82
N ASN A 286 25.11 -6.34 -3.62
CA ASN A 286 26.15 -6.20 -4.64
C ASN A 286 26.86 -7.53 -4.90
N ILE A 287 27.31 -7.74 -6.13
CA ILE A 287 28.31 -8.74 -6.51
C ILE A 287 29.65 -8.01 -6.58
N ALA A 288 30.63 -8.45 -5.78
CA ALA A 288 31.95 -7.81 -5.73
C ALA A 288 32.75 -7.96 -7.03
N ALA A 289 33.64 -7.00 -7.28
CA ALA A 289 34.66 -7.05 -8.32
C ALA A 289 35.59 -8.27 -8.19
N GLY A 290 36.16 -8.70 -9.33
CA GLY A 290 37.00 -9.90 -9.44
C GLY A 290 36.20 -11.18 -9.74
N ALA A 291 35.00 -11.03 -10.29
CA ALA A 291 34.17 -12.14 -10.73
C ALA A 291 34.68 -12.69 -12.07
N LEU A 292 34.64 -14.00 -12.26
CA LEU A 292 35.03 -14.63 -13.52
C LEU A 292 34.08 -14.22 -14.64
N ALA A 293 34.60 -13.99 -15.84
CA ALA A 293 33.77 -13.84 -17.03
C ALA A 293 32.80 -15.03 -17.23
N GLY A 294 31.56 -14.73 -17.60
CA GLY A 294 30.53 -15.72 -17.87
C GLY A 294 29.13 -15.29 -17.43
N GLN A 295 28.20 -16.25 -17.48
CA GLN A 295 26.80 -16.04 -17.11
C GLN A 295 26.57 -16.23 -15.61
N TYR A 296 25.72 -15.39 -15.06
CA TYR A 296 25.28 -15.43 -13.67
C TYR A 296 23.76 -15.30 -13.58
N GLN A 297 23.19 -15.84 -12.51
CA GLN A 297 21.79 -15.66 -12.18
C GLN A 297 21.60 -15.54 -10.67
N ALA A 298 20.78 -14.59 -10.25
CA ALA A 298 20.28 -14.49 -8.88
C ALA A 298 18.76 -14.58 -8.84
N GLU A 299 18.25 -15.19 -7.78
CA GLU A 299 16.84 -15.26 -7.42
C GLU A 299 16.60 -14.40 -6.17
N LEU A 300 15.53 -13.61 -6.21
CA LEU A 300 14.97 -12.88 -5.09
C LEU A 300 13.68 -13.58 -4.64
N THR A 301 13.52 -13.74 -3.34
CA THR A 301 12.23 -14.00 -2.69
C THR A 301 11.89 -12.81 -1.80
N VAL A 302 10.70 -12.26 -1.97
CA VAL A 302 10.14 -11.21 -1.13
C VAL A 302 9.00 -11.82 -0.31
N THR A 303 9.02 -11.60 1.00
CA THR A 303 8.02 -12.16 1.93
C THR A 303 7.42 -11.04 2.79
N ASP A 304 6.10 -11.01 2.89
CA ASP A 304 5.35 -10.06 3.72
C ASP A 304 5.25 -10.49 5.20
N SER A 305 4.61 -9.67 6.03
CA SER A 305 4.40 -9.95 7.46
C SER A 305 3.42 -11.10 7.75
N PHE A 306 2.69 -11.59 6.75
CA PHE A 306 1.77 -12.72 6.84
C PHE A 306 2.35 -14.02 6.26
N GLN A 307 3.63 -14.01 5.92
CA GLN A 307 4.37 -15.15 5.37
C GLN A 307 3.95 -15.57 3.96
N GLN A 308 3.26 -14.71 3.20
CA GLN A 308 3.12 -14.92 1.76
C GLN A 308 4.32 -14.33 1.04
N SER A 309 4.62 -14.88 -0.13
CA SER A 309 5.85 -14.55 -0.84
C SER A 309 5.69 -14.63 -2.34
N ASP A 310 6.50 -13.83 -3.03
CA ASP A 310 6.72 -13.90 -4.47
C ASP A 310 8.21 -13.95 -4.77
N SER A 311 8.56 -14.50 -5.94
CA SER A 311 9.94 -14.69 -6.36
C SER A 311 10.15 -14.31 -7.82
N THR A 312 11.28 -13.68 -8.08
CA THR A 312 11.73 -13.35 -9.43
C THR A 312 13.25 -13.54 -9.54
N SER A 313 13.74 -13.64 -10.78
CA SER A 313 15.15 -13.86 -11.04
C SER A 313 15.69 -12.86 -12.06
N VAL A 314 16.98 -12.57 -11.96
CA VAL A 314 17.71 -11.76 -12.92
C VAL A 314 18.97 -12.49 -13.36
N SER A 315 19.28 -12.40 -14.65
CA SER A 315 20.49 -12.95 -15.25
C SER A 315 21.32 -11.84 -15.88
N TRP A 316 22.63 -11.96 -15.78
CA TRP A 316 23.57 -11.03 -16.38
C TRP A 316 24.83 -11.77 -16.83
N THR A 317 25.61 -11.10 -17.68
CA THR A 317 26.88 -11.59 -18.19
C THR A 317 27.99 -10.67 -17.72
N ILE A 318 29.06 -11.24 -17.21
CA ILE A 318 30.33 -10.55 -16.96
C ILE A 318 31.23 -10.87 -18.14
N TYR A 319 31.77 -9.85 -18.80
CA TYR A 319 32.65 -10.01 -19.94
C TYR A 319 34.12 -10.00 -19.49
N ALA A 320 34.95 -10.74 -20.22
CA ALA A 320 36.40 -10.65 -20.05
C ALA A 320 36.89 -9.27 -20.52
N ASP A 321 37.89 -8.77 -19.82
CA ASP A 321 38.57 -7.49 -20.06
C ASP A 321 40.04 -7.75 -19.71
N THR A 322 40.77 -8.24 -20.70
CA THR A 322 42.10 -8.82 -20.53
C THR A 322 43.15 -7.76 -20.20
N ASP A 323 42.99 -6.53 -20.68
CA ASP A 323 43.93 -5.43 -20.46
C ASP A 323 43.46 -4.35 -19.47
N GLY A 324 42.21 -4.42 -19.02
CA GLY A 324 41.66 -3.60 -17.94
C GLY A 324 41.23 -2.21 -18.38
N ASP A 325 40.98 -1.98 -19.67
CA ASP A 325 40.55 -0.69 -20.21
C ASP A 325 39.03 -0.45 -20.06
N ARG A 326 38.29 -1.47 -19.60
CA ARG A 326 36.81 -1.53 -19.43
C ARG A 326 36.02 -1.71 -20.71
N THR A 327 36.69 -2.00 -21.82
CA THR A 327 36.08 -2.46 -23.06
C THR A 327 36.08 -3.99 -23.02
N PRO A 328 34.93 -4.65 -23.12
CA PRO A 328 34.90 -6.11 -23.22
C PRO A 328 35.78 -6.62 -24.36
N ASP A 329 36.57 -7.69 -24.17
CA ASP A 329 37.45 -8.27 -25.21
C ASP A 329 36.72 -8.53 -26.55
N THR A 330 35.42 -8.84 -26.49
CA THR A 330 34.58 -9.09 -27.67
C THR A 330 34.18 -7.83 -28.46
N GLN A 331 34.40 -6.65 -27.86
CA GLN A 331 34.09 -5.32 -28.39
C GLN A 331 35.37 -4.47 -28.55
N ASP A 332 36.53 -5.03 -28.20
CA ASP A 332 37.81 -4.36 -28.23
C ASP A 332 38.61 -4.78 -29.48
N ALA A 333 39.09 -3.81 -30.26
CA ALA A 333 39.95 -4.05 -31.41
C ALA A 333 41.38 -4.46 -31.01
N PHE A 334 41.83 -4.06 -29.82
CA PHE A 334 43.15 -4.30 -29.24
C PHE A 334 43.05 -4.91 -27.82
N PRO A 335 42.43 -6.10 -27.65
CA PRO A 335 42.04 -6.69 -26.36
C PRO A 335 43.21 -7.11 -25.43
N SER A 336 44.43 -6.69 -25.71
CA SER A 336 45.61 -6.96 -24.89
C SER A 336 46.46 -5.71 -24.65
N ASP A 337 46.01 -4.55 -25.13
CA ASP A 337 46.68 -3.27 -24.99
C ASP A 337 45.69 -2.21 -24.52
N GLY A 338 45.59 -2.05 -23.20
CA GLY A 338 44.63 -1.14 -22.60
C GLY A 338 44.89 0.36 -22.87
N LYS A 339 45.86 0.70 -23.73
CA LYS A 339 45.98 2.06 -24.30
C LYS A 339 44.93 2.32 -25.39
N TYR A 340 44.47 1.28 -26.09
CA TYR A 340 43.70 1.33 -27.32
C TYR A 340 42.52 0.37 -27.29
N SER A 341 41.39 0.75 -27.88
CA SER A 341 40.24 -0.16 -27.97
C SER A 341 39.37 -0.03 -29.23
N SER A 342 39.68 0.93 -30.09
CA SER A 342 38.91 1.22 -31.31
C SER A 342 39.82 1.30 -32.53
N ASP A 343 39.35 0.71 -33.62
CA ASP A 343 39.93 0.71 -34.96
C ASP A 343 38.74 0.83 -35.93
N SER A 344 38.42 2.06 -36.33
CA SER A 344 37.19 2.39 -37.05
C SER A 344 37.25 1.98 -38.52
N ASP A 345 38.43 1.99 -39.14
CA ASP A 345 38.62 1.62 -40.54
C ASP A 345 39.18 0.20 -40.75
N GLN A 346 39.44 -0.52 -39.64
CA GLN A 346 39.81 -1.93 -39.57
C GLN A 346 41.12 -2.24 -40.27
N ASP A 347 42.03 -1.29 -40.27
CA ASP A 347 43.33 -1.48 -40.87
C ASP A 347 44.35 -2.05 -39.86
N GLY A 348 44.08 -2.04 -38.55
CA GLY A 348 44.96 -2.53 -37.50
C GLY A 348 45.77 -1.44 -36.80
N LEU A 349 45.60 -0.18 -37.18
CA LEU A 349 46.07 0.99 -36.44
C LEU A 349 44.99 1.48 -35.47
N PRO A 350 45.33 1.85 -34.24
CA PRO A 350 44.33 2.38 -33.31
C PRO A 350 43.87 3.78 -33.70
N ASP A 351 42.55 4.02 -33.67
CA ASP A 351 41.94 5.34 -33.89
C ASP A 351 42.62 6.44 -33.07
N LYS A 352 42.96 6.11 -31.82
CA LYS A 352 43.61 7.04 -30.88
C LYS A 352 45.05 7.35 -31.28
N TRP A 353 45.81 6.36 -31.75
CA TRP A 353 47.17 6.57 -32.23
C TRP A 353 47.15 7.41 -33.52
N GLU A 354 46.26 7.09 -34.45
CA GLU A 354 46.14 7.87 -35.69
C GLU A 354 45.66 9.29 -35.45
N GLN A 355 44.79 9.54 -34.48
CA GLN A 355 44.42 10.89 -34.09
C GLN A 355 45.54 11.66 -33.39
N GLU A 356 46.48 10.96 -32.75
CA GLU A 356 47.67 11.55 -32.13
C GLU A 356 48.69 11.99 -33.21
N HIS A 357 48.79 11.27 -34.32
CA HIS A 357 49.81 11.48 -35.35
C HIS A 357 49.30 12.06 -36.68
N PHE A 358 48.00 11.99 -36.96
CA PHE A 358 47.41 12.41 -38.24
C PHE A 358 46.10 13.21 -38.07
N SER A 359 45.64 13.78 -39.19
CA SER A 359 44.40 14.59 -39.22
C SER A 359 43.10 13.76 -39.28
N SER A 360 43.20 12.45 -39.55
CA SER A 360 42.09 11.49 -39.68
C SER A 360 42.63 10.07 -39.55
N TYR A 361 41.78 9.14 -39.08
CA TYR A 361 42.03 7.68 -38.97
C TYR A 361 42.06 6.95 -40.32
N THR A 362 42.35 7.67 -41.41
CA THR A 362 42.38 7.09 -42.77
C THR A 362 43.59 7.58 -43.54
N VAL A 363 44.54 8.19 -42.83
CA VAL A 363 45.74 8.81 -43.41
C VAL A 363 46.86 7.78 -43.43
N ALA A 364 47.12 7.17 -42.27
CA ALA A 364 47.89 5.95 -42.20
C ALA A 364 46.99 4.76 -42.53
N GLY A 365 47.60 3.68 -43.00
CA GLY A 365 46.89 2.43 -43.27
C GLY A 365 47.30 1.72 -44.54
N LYS A 366 46.44 0.80 -44.97
CA LYS A 366 46.76 -0.09 -46.10
C LYS A 366 46.14 0.38 -47.40
N ASN A 367 46.97 0.88 -48.30
CA ASN A 367 46.58 1.21 -49.67
C ASN A 367 46.88 0.03 -50.62
N ASN A 368 45.87 -0.79 -50.90
CA ASN A 368 45.97 -2.00 -51.74
C ASN A 368 46.91 -3.07 -51.13
N THR A 369 48.13 -3.25 -51.68
CA THR A 369 49.09 -4.25 -51.16
C THR A 369 50.13 -3.66 -50.21
N ASN A 370 50.26 -2.33 -50.13
CA ASN A 370 51.34 -1.67 -49.41
C ASN A 370 50.78 -0.83 -48.26
N TRP A 371 51.53 -0.79 -47.16
CA TRP A 371 51.30 0.15 -46.08
C TRP A 371 51.77 1.55 -46.45
N THR A 372 51.15 2.56 -45.87
CA THR A 372 51.62 3.94 -45.91
C THR A 372 52.93 4.08 -45.12
N ASP A 373 53.80 4.92 -45.64
CA ASP A 373 55.09 5.34 -45.07
C ASP A 373 55.06 6.86 -45.19
N THR A 374 54.61 7.52 -44.13
CA THR A 374 54.18 8.92 -44.20
C THR A 374 55.36 9.87 -44.35
N ASP A 375 56.49 9.59 -43.69
CA ASP A 375 57.69 10.43 -43.72
C ASP A 375 58.74 9.99 -44.76
N GLN A 376 58.52 8.85 -45.41
CA GLN A 376 59.31 8.28 -46.51
C GLN A 376 60.73 7.86 -46.09
N ASP A 377 60.88 7.38 -44.86
CA ASP A 377 62.16 6.87 -44.36
C ASP A 377 62.39 5.38 -44.65
N GLY A 378 61.35 4.67 -45.10
CA GLY A 378 61.37 3.25 -45.44
C GLY A 378 60.86 2.32 -44.34
N VAL A 379 60.36 2.85 -43.23
CA VAL A 379 59.57 2.15 -42.21
C VAL A 379 58.10 2.53 -42.43
N ASP A 380 57.20 1.54 -42.50
CA ASP A 380 55.78 1.84 -42.68
C ASP A 380 55.08 2.21 -41.36
N ASP A 381 54.00 2.99 -41.45
CA ASP A 381 53.30 3.57 -40.29
C ASP A 381 52.82 2.47 -39.30
N LEU A 382 52.48 1.26 -39.79
CA LEU A 382 52.13 0.12 -38.94
C LEU A 382 53.35 -0.40 -38.17
N THR A 383 54.49 -0.48 -38.82
CA THR A 383 55.76 -0.86 -38.20
C THR A 383 56.17 0.19 -37.18
N GLU A 384 56.00 1.47 -37.48
CA GLU A 384 56.28 2.57 -36.54
C GLU A 384 55.37 2.54 -35.31
N PHE A 385 54.06 2.31 -35.51
CA PHE A 385 53.13 2.04 -34.42
C PHE A 385 53.62 0.90 -33.53
N THR A 386 54.06 -0.20 -34.15
CA THR A 386 54.57 -1.39 -33.44
C THR A 386 55.88 -1.11 -32.69
N LEU A 387 56.73 -0.23 -33.22
CA LEU A 387 58.01 0.16 -32.62
C LEU A 387 57.90 1.33 -31.64
N GLY A 388 56.79 2.07 -31.65
CA GLY A 388 56.58 3.29 -30.87
C GLY A 388 57.41 4.48 -31.37
N THR A 389 57.73 4.52 -32.66
CA THR A 389 58.39 5.67 -33.33
C THR A 389 57.34 6.67 -33.83
N ASP A 390 57.75 7.87 -34.26
CA ASP A 390 56.83 8.93 -34.70
C ASP A 390 56.74 8.96 -36.23
N PRO A 391 55.59 8.61 -36.83
CA PRO A 391 55.40 8.47 -38.28
C PRO A 391 55.45 9.77 -39.08
N ASN A 392 55.78 10.87 -38.42
CA ASN A 392 56.00 12.16 -39.06
C ASN A 392 57.46 12.62 -38.98
N THR A 393 58.37 11.79 -38.45
CA THR A 393 59.77 12.15 -38.25
C THR A 393 60.73 11.03 -38.67
N VAL A 394 61.52 11.31 -39.69
CA VAL A 394 62.55 10.40 -40.22
C VAL A 394 63.46 9.87 -39.10
N ASP A 395 63.54 8.55 -38.94
CA ASP A 395 64.30 7.86 -37.88
C ASP A 395 65.84 7.83 -38.05
#